data_AF-A0A519MF40-F1
#
_entry.id   AF-A0A519MF40-F1
#
_cell.length_a   1.000
_cell.length_b   1.000
_cell.length_c   1.000
_cell.angle_alpha   90.00
_cell.angle_beta   90.00
_cell.angle_gamma   90.00
#
_symmetry.space_group_name_H-M   'P 1'
#
loop_
_entity.id
_entity.type
_entity.pdbx_description
1 polymer ?
#
loop_
_entity_poly.entity_id
_entity_poly.type
_entity_poly.pdbx_seq_one_letter_code
_entity_poly.pdbx_strand_id
1 'polypeptide(L)'
;MAEHTATIAWSRGSDDFLDKRYHRAHSWQFDGGAVVAGSSSPHVVPLPYSDAAAVDPEEAYVAALSSCHMLWFLDFACRAGWRVDSYTDAAVGTMAKDAQGRLV
;
A
#
# COMPACT_ATOMS: atom_id res chain seq x y z
N MET A 1 -4.76 13.58 -20.72
CA MET A 1 -4.81 13.03 -19.35
C MET A 1 -4.12 11.69 -19.40
N ALA A 2 -3.22 11.42 -18.44
CA ALA A 2 -2.70 10.08 -18.25
C ALA A 2 -3.64 9.34 -17.29
N GLU A 3 -4.00 8.11 -17.62
CA GLU A 3 -4.75 7.22 -16.75
C GLU A 3 -3.76 6.31 -16.03
N HIS A 4 -3.95 6.08 -14.73
CA HIS A 4 -3.14 5.17 -13.93
C HIS A 4 -4.04 4.05 -13.44
N THR A 5 -3.75 2.81 -13.84
CA THR A 5 -4.61 1.66 -13.57
C THR A 5 -3.93 0.63 -12.69
N ALA A 6 -4.73 -0.06 -11.89
CA ALA A 6 -4.34 -1.24 -11.13
C ALA A 6 -5.48 -2.26 -11.18
N THR A 7 -5.16 -3.52 -11.44
CA THR A 7 -6.11 -4.63 -11.37
C THR A 7 -5.90 -5.38 -10.06
N ILE A 8 -6.95 -5.47 -9.25
CA ILE A 8 -6.94 -6.18 -7.97
C ILE A 8 -7.63 -7.53 -8.17
N ALA A 9 -6.90 -8.63 -8.01
CA ALA A 9 -7.42 -9.97 -8.24
C ALA A 9 -7.32 -10.82 -6.97
N TRP A 10 -8.48 -11.20 -6.44
CA TRP A 10 -8.65 -12.14 -5.33
C TRP A 10 -9.50 -13.32 -5.80
N SER A 11 -9.22 -14.52 -5.28
CA SER A 11 -10.02 -15.72 -5.53
C SER A 11 -10.17 -16.52 -4.25
N ARG A 12 -11.39 -17.00 -3.97
CA ARG A 12 -11.72 -17.72 -2.73
C ARG A 12 -10.89 -18.97 -2.47
N GLY A 13 -10.46 -19.67 -3.53
CA GLY A 13 -9.93 -21.02 -3.41
C GLY A 13 -10.96 -21.96 -2.75
N SER A 14 -10.54 -22.65 -1.68
CA SER A 14 -11.37 -23.58 -0.92
C SER A 14 -12.05 -22.98 0.32
N ASP A 15 -11.78 -21.71 0.64
CA ASP A 15 -12.16 -21.16 1.93
C ASP A 15 -13.67 -20.99 2.11
N ASP A 16 -14.12 -21.11 3.36
CA ASP A 16 -15.48 -20.69 3.73
C ASP A 16 -15.57 -19.17 3.80
N PHE A 17 -16.19 -18.59 2.79
CA PHE A 17 -16.34 -17.15 2.65
C PHE A 17 -17.35 -16.57 3.65
N LEU A 18 -18.46 -17.29 3.90
CA LEU A 18 -19.57 -16.76 4.69
C LEU A 18 -19.25 -16.73 6.18
N ASP A 19 -18.36 -17.63 6.62
CA ASP A 19 -17.86 -17.69 7.98
C ASP A 19 -16.84 -16.57 8.30
N LYS A 20 -16.53 -15.71 7.33
CA LYS A 20 -15.51 -14.65 7.39
C LYS A 20 -14.08 -15.16 7.64
N ARG A 21 -13.85 -16.46 7.48
CA ARG A 21 -12.56 -17.16 7.70
C ARG A 21 -11.73 -17.33 6.42
N TYR A 22 -12.06 -16.60 5.36
CA TYR A 22 -11.31 -16.63 4.11
C TYR A 22 -9.97 -15.88 4.21
N HIS A 23 -8.97 -16.26 3.44
CA HIS A 23 -7.72 -15.51 3.34
C HIS A 23 -7.93 -14.19 2.60
N ARG A 24 -7.19 -13.15 3.01
CA ARG A 24 -7.18 -11.83 2.38
C ARG A 24 -6.02 -11.65 1.42
N ALA A 25 -5.15 -12.64 1.26
CA ALA A 25 -4.07 -12.61 0.28
C ALA A 25 -4.64 -12.50 -1.15
N HIS A 26 -4.10 -11.58 -1.93
CA HIS A 26 -4.51 -11.28 -3.30
C HIS A 26 -3.35 -10.65 -4.09
N SER A 27 -3.59 -10.31 -5.36
CA SER A 27 -2.56 -9.72 -6.23
C SER A 27 -2.98 -8.35 -6.75
N TRP A 28 -2.02 -7.43 -6.84
CA TRP A 28 -2.15 -6.14 -7.52
C TRP A 28 -1.33 -6.18 -8.79
N GLN A 29 -1.97 -5.93 -9.93
CA GLN A 29 -1.33 -5.96 -11.25
C GLN A 29 -1.35 -4.55 -11.83
N PHE A 30 -0.19 -4.05 -12.21
CA PHE A 30 -0.02 -2.72 -12.79
C PHE A 30 0.21 -2.80 -14.30
N ASP A 31 -0.07 -1.71 -14.99
CA ASP A 31 0.04 -1.56 -16.45
C ASP A 31 1.40 -1.97 -17.04
N GLY A 32 2.50 -1.70 -16.32
CA GLY A 32 3.85 -2.10 -16.69
C GLY A 32 4.19 -3.58 -16.47
N GLY A 33 3.24 -4.40 -16.01
CA GLY A 33 3.43 -5.84 -15.74
C GLY A 33 3.95 -6.17 -14.34
N ALA A 34 4.15 -5.18 -13.48
CA ALA A 34 4.50 -5.41 -12.08
C ALA A 34 3.34 -6.10 -11.34
N VAL A 35 3.67 -7.09 -10.52
CA VAL A 35 2.70 -7.78 -9.66
C VAL A 35 3.18 -7.68 -8.21
N VAL A 36 2.32 -7.17 -7.35
CA VAL A 36 2.57 -7.02 -5.91
C VAL A 36 1.62 -7.94 -5.15
N ALA A 37 2.16 -8.69 -4.19
CA ALA A 37 1.35 -9.45 -3.25
C ALA A 37 0.66 -8.48 -2.28
N GLY A 38 -0.67 -8.52 -2.22
CA GLY A 38 -1.48 -7.70 -1.35
C GLY A 38 -2.20 -8.52 -0.29
N SER A 39 -2.43 -7.95 0.89
CA SER A 39 -3.30 -8.53 1.91
C SER A 39 -3.97 -7.45 2.74
N SER A 40 -4.78 -7.82 3.73
CA SER A 40 -5.23 -6.89 4.75
C SER A 40 -4.17 -6.72 5.84
N SER A 41 -4.14 -5.56 6.48
CA SER A 41 -3.27 -5.35 7.63
C SER A 41 -3.59 -6.34 8.77
N PRO A 42 -2.58 -7.00 9.38
CA PRO A 42 -2.76 -7.80 10.59
C PRO A 42 -3.39 -7.04 11.76
N HIS A 43 -3.29 -5.70 11.76
CA HIS A 43 -3.92 -4.82 12.74
C HIS A 43 -5.44 -4.72 12.61
N VAL A 44 -5.98 -4.97 11.40
CA VAL A 44 -7.41 -4.89 11.11
C VAL A 44 -8.03 -6.29 11.02
N VAL A 45 -7.35 -7.23 10.37
CA VAL A 45 -7.78 -8.63 10.24
C VAL A 45 -6.69 -9.53 10.82
N PRO A 46 -7.00 -10.38 11.82
CA PRO A 46 -5.98 -11.17 12.49
C PRO A 46 -5.44 -12.31 11.60
N LEU A 47 -4.23 -12.76 11.94
CA LEU A 47 -3.68 -14.02 11.43
C LEU A 47 -4.57 -15.21 11.84
N PRO A 48 -4.70 -16.26 11.01
CA PRO A 48 -3.99 -16.49 9.75
C PRO A 48 -4.71 -15.93 8.50
N TYR A 49 -5.72 -15.07 8.67
CA TYR A 49 -6.53 -14.60 7.55
C TYR A 49 -5.86 -13.46 6.76
N SER A 50 -4.96 -12.72 7.39
CA SER A 50 -4.04 -11.79 6.73
C SER A 50 -2.72 -12.49 6.41
N ASP A 51 -1.96 -11.92 5.48
CA ASP A 51 -0.60 -12.34 5.16
C ASP A 51 0.33 -11.18 5.51
N ALA A 52 1.13 -11.35 6.57
CA ALA A 52 2.03 -10.33 7.08
C ALA A 52 3.26 -10.09 6.18
N ALA A 53 3.48 -10.92 5.17
CA ALA A 53 4.56 -10.71 4.19
C ALA A 53 4.08 -9.92 2.95
N ALA A 54 2.77 -9.75 2.79
CA ALA A 54 2.17 -9.01 1.69
C ALA A 54 1.91 -7.55 2.08
N VAL A 55 1.92 -6.67 1.09
CA VAL A 55 1.66 -5.23 1.30
C VAL A 55 0.19 -5.03 1.68
N ASP A 56 -0.07 -4.26 2.74
CA ASP A 56 -1.42 -3.82 3.05
C ASP A 56 -1.75 -2.43 2.43
N PRO A 57 -3.04 -2.08 2.26
CA PRO A 57 -3.43 -0.80 1.67
C PRO A 57 -2.91 0.42 2.44
N GLU A 58 -2.85 0.34 3.76
CA GLU A 58 -2.37 1.41 4.62
C GLU A 58 -0.87 1.68 4.40
N GLU A 59 -0.05 0.63 4.36
CA GLU A 59 1.37 0.68 4.01
C GLU A 59 1.59 1.25 2.60
N ALA A 60 0.83 0.76 1.62
CA ALA A 60 0.93 1.24 0.24
C ALA A 60 0.56 2.72 0.11
N TYR A 61 -0.43 3.19 0.88
CA TYR A 61 -0.84 4.59 0.90
C TYR A 61 0.29 5.49 1.44
N VAL A 62 0.90 5.10 2.56
CA VAL A 62 2.05 5.81 3.14
C VAL A 62 3.23 5.83 2.16
N ALA A 63 3.54 4.68 1.55
CA ALA A 63 4.62 4.57 0.58
C ALA A 63 4.39 5.45 -0.65
N ALA A 64 3.16 5.51 -1.19
CA ALA A 64 2.83 6.33 -2.35
C ALA A 64 3.03 7.83 -2.06
N LEU A 65 2.61 8.32 -0.89
CA LEU A 65 2.79 9.70 -0.49
C LEU A 65 4.27 10.07 -0.30
N SER A 66 5.01 9.23 0.44
CA SER A 66 6.45 9.42 0.68
C SER A 66 7.23 9.42 -0.65
N SER A 67 6.93 8.47 -1.54
CA SER A 67 7.56 8.39 -2.86
C SER A 67 7.25 9.62 -3.74
N CYS A 68 6.00 10.09 -3.76
CA CYS A 68 5.62 11.30 -4.49
C CYS A 68 6.38 12.54 -3.98
N HIS A 69 6.47 12.70 -2.65
CA HIS A 69 7.25 13.77 -2.03
C HIS A 69 8.75 13.67 -2.36
N MET A 70 9.33 12.47 -2.31
CA MET A 70 10.72 12.24 -2.69
C MET A 70 10.98 12.67 -4.14
N LEU A 71 10.13 12.25 -5.10
CA LEU A 71 10.29 12.60 -6.51
C LEU A 71 10.23 14.12 -6.72
N TRP A 72 9.31 14.79 -6.02
CA TRP A 72 9.25 16.25 -6.01
C TRP A 72 10.53 16.87 -5.45
N PHE A 73 10.99 16.44 -4.27
CA PHE A 73 12.22 16.94 -3.65
C PHE A 73 13.47 16.78 -4.55
N LEU A 74 13.63 15.60 -5.18
CA LEU A 74 14.77 15.32 -6.05
C LEU A 74 14.80 16.22 -7.29
N ASP A 75 13.64 16.53 -7.88
CA ASP A 75 13.54 17.49 -8.99
C ASP A 75 14.00 18.89 -8.56
N PHE A 76 13.60 19.36 -7.38
CA PHE A 76 14.05 20.64 -6.85
C PHE A 76 15.55 20.68 -6.55
N ALA A 77 16.10 19.63 -5.92
CA ALA A 77 17.53 19.53 -5.63
C ALA A 77 18.36 19.57 -6.92
N CYS A 78 17.92 18.83 -7.95
CA CYS A 78 18.54 18.82 -9.27
C CYS A 78 18.55 20.21 -9.90
N ARG A 79 17.40 20.91 -9.91
CA ARG A 79 17.28 22.27 -10.47
C ARG A 79 18.15 23.29 -9.72
N ALA A 80 18.36 23.08 -8.43
CA ALA A 80 19.23 23.93 -7.61
C ALA A 80 20.73 23.56 -7.72
N GLY A 81 21.10 22.58 -8.56
CA GLY A 81 22.49 22.20 -8.81
C GLY A 81 23.11 21.29 -7.74
N TRP A 82 22.29 20.71 -6.85
CA TRP A 82 22.75 19.75 -5.84
C TRP A 82 22.80 18.35 -6.45
N ARG A 83 23.87 17.62 -6.14
CA ARG A 83 23.99 16.19 -6.46
C ARG A 83 23.60 15.38 -5.23
N VAL A 84 22.44 14.76 -5.27
CA VAL A 84 21.93 13.88 -4.21
C VAL A 84 22.35 12.44 -4.55
N ASP A 85 23.16 11.81 -3.71
CA ASP A 85 23.64 10.44 -3.92
C ASP A 85 22.69 9.38 -3.32
N SER A 86 21.95 9.72 -2.26
CA SER A 86 20.98 8.84 -1.64
C SER A 86 19.83 9.60 -0.96
N TYR A 87 18.67 8.97 -0.90
CA TYR A 87 17.50 9.43 -0.16
C TYR A 87 16.89 8.21 0.54
N THR A 88 16.51 8.36 1.81
CA THR A 88 15.78 7.33 2.56
C THR A 88 14.81 8.03 3.48
N ASP A 89 13.56 7.59 3.44
CA ASP A 89 12.49 8.10 4.29
C ASP A 89 11.82 6.94 5.01
N ALA A 90 11.76 7.04 6.34
CA ALA A 90 11.09 6.10 7.23
C ALA A 90 9.70 6.64 7.58
N ALA A 91 8.84 6.74 6.55
CA ALA A 91 7.52 7.33 6.68
C ALA A 91 6.60 6.48 7.56
N VAL A 92 5.77 7.14 8.38
CA VAL A 92 4.81 6.49 9.27
C VAL A 92 3.43 7.12 9.07
N GLY A 93 2.44 6.28 8.80
CA GLY A 93 1.02 6.63 8.88
C GLY A 93 0.41 6.18 10.19
N THR A 94 -0.57 6.93 10.70
CA THR A 94 -1.34 6.51 11.90
C THR A 94 -2.81 6.64 11.57
N MET A 95 -3.51 5.50 11.61
CA MET A 95 -4.98 5.51 11.61
C MET A 95 -5.47 6.02 12.96
N ALA A 96 -6.38 6.98 12.93
CA ALA A 96 -6.94 7.58 14.13
C ALA A 96 -8.45 7.70 14.01
N LYS A 97 -9.14 7.90 15.13
CA LYS A 97 -10.56 8.19 15.07
C LYS A 97 -10.78 9.64 14.64
N ASP A 98 -11.69 9.85 13.70
CA ASP A 98 -12.19 11.18 13.38
C ASP A 98 -13.01 11.77 14.55
N ALA A 99 -13.43 13.03 14.42
CA ALA A 99 -14.25 13.71 15.42
C ALA A 99 -15.61 13.02 15.67
N GLN A 100 -16.00 12.08 14.81
CA GLN A 100 -17.22 11.27 14.90
C GLN A 100 -16.95 9.85 15.42
N GLY A 101 -15.71 9.54 15.82
CA GLY A 101 -15.31 8.26 16.41
C GLY A 101 -15.06 7.14 15.39
N ARG A 102 -15.06 7.43 14.08
CA ARG A 102 -14.79 6.46 13.02
C ARG A 102 -13.29 6.38 12.77
N LEU A 103 -12.76 5.18 12.64
CA LEU A 103 -11.37 4.98 12.20
C LEU A 103 -11.23 5.53 10.78
N VAL A 104 -10.33 6.50 10.62
CA VAL A 104 -9.91 7.13 9.36
C VAL A 104 -8.40 7.08 9.21
#